data_AF-J2B4H2-F1
#
_entry.id   AF-J2B4H2-F1
#
_cell.length_a   1.000
_cell.length_b   1.000
_cell.length_c   1.000
_cell.angle_alpha   90.00
_cell.angle_beta   90.00
_cell.angle_gamma   90.00
#
_symmetry.space_group_name_H-M   'P 1'
#
loop_
_entity.id
_entity.type
_entity.pdbx_description
1 polymer ?
#
loop_
_entity_poly.entity_id
_entity_poly.type
_entity_poly.pdbx_seq_one_letter_code
_entity_poly.pdbx_strand_id
1 'polypeptide(L)'
;MSFAFAKPQAGRSYIVAAILVAGLQTLILGYIIQSRASILASGAEVLLKTAPVDPRDFLRGDYVVLNYDISSVPVSTVTGGIPAEAGEQTLWVRLKRQQDGFWNIVESSFKELPAAADTVVLRSLPFYSYGPNNGETIRVEYGIERYYVPEGEGRPLEEARNEGVVSIAASVSTSGAAQIRSLVVDGKPAYEEPLY
;
A
#
# COMPACT_ATOMS: atom_id res chain seq x y z
N MET A 1 26.15 14.98 59.32
CA MET A 1 24.96 15.00 58.42
C MET A 1 25.13 13.86 57.43
N SER A 2 24.39 12.77 57.56
CA SER A 2 24.46 11.62 56.66
C SER A 2 23.11 11.50 55.95
N PHE A 3 23.09 11.75 54.64
CA PHE A 3 21.90 11.61 53.82
C PHE A 3 21.77 10.14 53.39
N ALA A 4 20.78 9.44 53.97
CA ALA A 4 20.41 8.10 53.55
C ALA A 4 19.69 8.18 52.20
N PHE A 5 20.37 7.78 51.12
CA PHE A 5 19.71 7.48 49.85
C PHE A 5 18.88 6.21 50.03
N ALA A 6 17.55 6.37 50.11
CA ALA A 6 16.62 5.25 50.13
C ALA A 6 16.81 4.43 48.83
N LYS A 7 17.22 3.17 48.98
CA LYS A 7 17.29 2.21 47.86
C LYS A 7 15.88 2.09 47.25
N PRO A 8 15.69 2.34 45.93
CA PRO A 8 14.40 2.11 45.32
C PRO A 8 14.03 0.63 45.51
N GLN A 9 12.87 0.37 46.11
CA GLN A 9 12.35 -0.99 46.21
C GLN A 9 12.17 -1.53 44.79
N ALA A 10 12.97 -2.51 44.41
CA ALA A 10 13.12 -2.99 43.04
C ALA A 10 11.77 -3.30 42.37
N GLY A 11 10.78 -3.80 43.12
CA GLY A 11 9.41 -4.04 42.63
C GLY A 11 8.69 -2.80 42.11
N ARG A 12 8.85 -1.63 42.76
CA ARG A 12 8.15 -0.39 42.36
C ARG A 12 8.75 0.20 41.08
N SER A 13 10.07 0.08 40.89
CA SER A 13 10.73 0.45 39.64
C SER A 13 10.33 -0.44 38.46
N TYR A 14 10.12 -1.74 38.68
CA TYR A 14 9.66 -2.64 37.61
C TYR A 14 8.21 -2.34 37.18
N ILE A 15 7.33 -2.00 38.12
CA ILE A 15 5.94 -1.61 37.78
C ILE A 15 5.92 -0.31 36.97
N VAL A 16 6.70 0.70 37.38
CA VAL A 16 6.81 1.96 36.62
C VAL A 16 7.36 1.71 35.22
N ALA A 17 8.41 0.89 35.09
CA ALA A 17 8.96 0.51 33.79
C ALA A 17 7.93 -0.24 32.93
N ALA A 18 7.17 -1.17 33.51
CA ALA A 18 6.12 -1.92 32.80
C ALA A 18 5.02 -0.99 32.28
N ILE A 19 4.57 -0.02 33.09
CA ILE A 19 3.56 0.98 32.67
C ILE A 19 4.10 1.85 31.53
N LEU A 20 5.36 2.30 31.60
CA LEU A 20 5.97 3.08 30.53
C LEU A 20 6.07 2.30 29.23
N VAL A 21 6.47 1.03 29.29
CA VAL A 21 6.54 0.15 28.12
C VAL A 21 5.15 -0.08 27.53
N ALA A 22 4.15 -0.39 28.36
CA ALA A 22 2.77 -0.57 27.90
C ALA A 22 2.23 0.71 27.25
N GLY A 23 2.46 1.88 27.88
CA GLY A 23 2.06 3.17 27.33
C GLY A 23 2.73 3.47 25.98
N LEU A 24 4.04 3.19 25.86
CA LEU A 24 4.77 3.33 24.60
C LEU A 24 4.20 2.40 23.51
N GLN A 25 3.90 1.13 23.85
CA GLN A 25 3.28 0.19 22.91
C GLN A 25 1.91 0.67 22.43
N THR A 26 1.07 1.17 23.33
CA THR A 26 -0.24 1.74 22.96
C THR A 26 -0.09 2.96 22.04
N LEU A 27 0.88 3.85 22.30
CA LEU A 27 1.16 5.00 21.44
C LEU A 27 1.62 4.56 20.04
N ILE A 28 2.47 3.54 19.95
CA ILE A 28 2.93 3.00 18.67
C ILE A 28 1.75 2.44 17.86
N LEU A 29 0.86 1.67 18.49
CA LEU A 29 -0.34 1.14 17.84
C LEU A 29 -1.29 2.26 17.38
N GLY A 30 -1.53 3.25 18.25
CA GLY A 30 -2.35 4.41 17.93
C GLY A 30 -1.79 5.20 16.74
N TYR A 31 -0.47 5.37 16.68
CA TYR A 31 0.20 6.02 15.55
C TYR A 31 0.00 5.26 14.23
N ILE A 32 0.12 3.93 14.25
CA ILE A 32 -0.11 3.09 13.06
C ILE A 32 -1.54 3.26 12.53
N ILE A 33 -2.55 3.22 13.42
CA ILE A 33 -3.96 3.41 13.03
C ILE A 33 -4.17 4.81 12.45
N GLN A 34 -3.72 5.84 13.16
CA GLN A 34 -3.91 7.23 12.73
C GLN A 34 -3.23 7.52 11.39
N SER A 35 -2.04 6.97 11.16
CA SER A 35 -1.34 7.14 9.88
C SER A 35 -2.17 6.60 8.71
N ARG A 36 -2.76 5.40 8.82
CA ARG A 36 -3.61 4.82 7.77
C ARG A 36 -4.92 5.61 7.58
N ALA A 37 -5.58 5.97 8.68
CA ALA A 37 -6.80 6.75 8.65
C ALA A 37 -6.60 8.12 7.97
N SER A 38 -5.44 8.76 8.20
CA SER A 38 -5.11 10.04 7.56
C SER A 38 -4.98 9.93 6.05
N ILE A 39 -4.48 8.81 5.53
CA ILE A 39 -4.41 8.55 4.08
C ILE A 39 -5.83 8.49 3.53
N LEU A 40 -6.70 7.66 4.11
CA LEU A 40 -8.08 7.53 3.63
C LEU A 40 -8.87 8.85 3.68
N ALA A 41 -8.59 9.70 4.68
CA ALA A 41 -9.27 10.98 4.88
C ALA A 41 -8.75 12.13 4.00
N SER A 42 -7.45 12.15 3.66
CA SER A 42 -6.81 13.31 3.03
C SER A 42 -5.94 13.00 1.81
N GLY A 43 -5.78 11.74 1.45
CA GLY A 43 -5.04 11.31 0.28
C GLY A 43 -5.82 11.55 -1.01
N ALA A 44 -5.08 11.64 -2.12
CA ALA A 44 -5.66 11.80 -3.45
C ALA A 44 -6.32 10.50 -3.91
N GLU A 45 -7.57 10.58 -4.37
CA GLU A 45 -8.32 9.43 -4.84
C GLU A 45 -7.93 9.04 -6.27
N VAL A 46 -7.56 7.77 -6.45
CA VAL A 46 -7.21 7.18 -7.74
C VAL A 46 -8.07 5.95 -8.00
N LEU A 47 -8.56 5.84 -9.23
CA LEU A 47 -9.29 4.67 -9.72
C LEU A 47 -8.34 3.77 -10.53
N LEU A 48 -8.10 2.56 -10.05
CA LEU A 48 -7.14 1.62 -10.62
C LEU A 48 -7.86 0.42 -11.23
N LYS A 49 -7.42 0.01 -12.43
CA LYS A 49 -7.88 -1.23 -13.07
C LYS A 49 -7.20 -2.43 -12.42
N THR A 50 -7.99 -3.44 -12.08
CA THR A 50 -7.42 -4.72 -11.66
C THR A 50 -7.06 -5.58 -12.86
N ALA A 51 -6.09 -6.45 -12.68
CA ALA A 51 -5.67 -7.45 -13.65
C ALA A 51 -6.00 -8.85 -13.12
N PRO A 52 -6.26 -9.83 -14.02
CA PRO A 52 -6.49 -11.21 -13.62
C PRO A 52 -5.33 -11.79 -12.80
N VAL A 53 -5.65 -12.72 -11.91
CA VAL A 53 -4.67 -13.45 -11.10
C VAL A 53 -5.02 -14.93 -11.18
N ASP A 54 -3.99 -15.75 -11.39
CA ASP A 54 -4.15 -17.21 -11.37
C ASP A 54 -4.70 -17.66 -10.01
N PRO A 55 -5.80 -18.45 -9.98
CA PRO A 55 -6.42 -18.87 -8.73
C PRO A 55 -5.45 -19.73 -7.89
N ARG A 56 -5.36 -19.44 -6.58
CA ARG A 56 -4.62 -20.24 -5.60
C ARG A 56 -5.60 -21.00 -4.69
N ASP A 57 -5.14 -22.12 -4.16
CA ASP A 57 -5.94 -23.06 -3.35
C ASP A 57 -6.36 -22.50 -1.96
N PHE A 58 -7.51 -22.98 -1.48
CA PHE A 58 -8.52 -22.37 -0.58
C PHE A 58 -8.20 -22.16 0.92
N LEU A 59 -6.93 -22.23 1.37
CA LEU A 59 -6.64 -22.39 2.80
C LEU A 59 -5.95 -21.19 3.47
N ARG A 60 -6.52 -19.98 3.41
CA ARG A 60 -6.02 -18.83 4.21
C ARG A 60 -6.97 -17.62 4.31
N GLY A 61 -8.13 -17.73 4.96
CA GLY A 61 -9.04 -16.59 5.22
C GLY A 61 -9.64 -15.94 3.96
N ASP A 62 -10.71 -15.17 4.12
CA ASP A 62 -11.38 -14.51 3.00
C ASP A 62 -10.72 -13.14 2.73
N TYR A 63 -9.66 -13.17 1.92
CA TYR A 63 -9.17 -11.96 1.27
C TYR A 63 -9.04 -12.22 -0.23
N VAL A 64 -9.31 -11.19 -1.01
CA VAL A 64 -9.13 -11.19 -2.45
C VAL A 64 -7.72 -10.73 -2.75
N VAL A 65 -6.95 -11.55 -3.46
CA VAL A 65 -5.67 -11.11 -4.03
C VAL A 65 -5.95 -10.17 -5.19
N LEU A 66 -5.32 -9.00 -5.21
CA LEU A 66 -5.46 -8.03 -6.27
C LEU A 66 -4.15 -7.92 -7.03
N ASN A 67 -4.24 -7.78 -8.34
CA ASN A 67 -3.17 -7.36 -9.22
C ASN A 67 -3.67 -6.16 -10.02
N TYR A 68 -2.76 -5.33 -10.50
CA TYR A 68 -3.10 -4.10 -11.20
C TYR A 68 -2.37 -4.00 -12.52
N ASP A 69 -2.96 -3.31 -13.49
CA ASP A 69 -2.25 -2.96 -14.73
C ASP A 69 -0.99 -2.13 -14.41
N ILE A 70 -1.09 -1.25 -13.42
CA ILE A 70 0.02 -0.42 -12.94
C ILE A 70 1.11 -1.19 -12.19
N SER A 71 0.90 -2.47 -11.86
CA SER A 71 1.93 -3.32 -11.26
C SER A 71 2.96 -3.78 -12.30
N SER A 72 2.65 -3.68 -13.59
CA SER A 72 3.56 -3.95 -14.70
C SER A 72 4.06 -2.63 -15.29
N VAL A 73 5.14 -2.10 -14.73
CA VAL A 73 5.66 -0.77 -15.09
C VAL A 73 6.50 -0.86 -16.35
N PRO A 74 6.13 -0.21 -17.47
CA PRO A 74 6.95 -0.27 -18.69
C PRO A 74 8.28 0.45 -18.49
N VAL A 75 9.39 -0.20 -18.87
CA VAL A 75 10.75 0.35 -18.77
C VAL A 75 10.87 1.66 -19.57
N SER A 76 10.10 1.81 -20.64
CA SER A 76 10.03 3.03 -21.46
C SER A 76 9.53 4.26 -20.69
N THR A 77 8.81 4.08 -19.58
CA THR A 77 8.35 5.18 -18.71
C THR A 77 9.38 5.56 -17.64
N VAL A 78 10.46 4.79 -17.49
CA VAL A 78 11.45 5.00 -16.43
C VAL A 78 12.41 6.13 -16.81
N THR A 79 12.40 7.20 -16.02
CA THR A 79 13.34 8.32 -16.14
C THR A 79 14.50 8.18 -15.18
N GLY A 80 15.69 8.59 -15.62
CA GLY A 80 16.94 8.45 -14.87
C GLY A 80 17.61 7.07 -14.96
N GLY A 81 17.01 6.12 -15.68
CA GLY A 81 17.55 4.78 -15.91
C GLY A 81 17.34 3.80 -14.74
N ILE A 82 17.60 2.53 -15.01
CA ILE A 82 17.55 1.45 -14.00
C ILE A 82 18.92 1.39 -13.30
N PRO A 83 19.00 1.37 -11.96
CA PRO A 83 20.24 1.17 -11.23
C PRO A 83 21.01 -0.05 -11.73
N ALA A 84 22.30 0.10 -12.02
CA ALA A 84 23.15 -0.97 -12.57
C ALA A 84 23.42 -2.10 -11.56
N GLU A 85 23.55 -1.73 -10.29
CA GLU A 85 23.88 -2.66 -9.21
C GLU A 85 22.62 -3.37 -8.71
N ALA A 86 22.76 -4.68 -8.50
CA ALA A 86 21.69 -5.47 -7.90
C ALA A 86 21.50 -5.06 -6.43
N GLY A 87 20.24 -4.96 -6.01
CA GLY A 87 19.92 -4.54 -4.65
C GLY A 87 18.43 -4.30 -4.44
N GLU A 88 18.09 -3.98 -3.19
CA GLU A 88 16.75 -3.53 -2.84
C GLU A 88 16.50 -2.14 -3.43
N GLN A 89 15.41 -2.01 -4.18
CA GLN A 89 15.02 -0.78 -4.85
C GLN A 89 13.57 -0.44 -4.50
N THR A 90 13.23 0.83 -4.66
CA THR A 90 11.85 1.32 -4.61
C THR A 90 11.61 2.17 -5.84
N LEU A 91 10.39 2.09 -6.39
CA LEU A 91 10.00 2.85 -7.57
C LEU A 91 8.91 3.86 -7.20
N TRP A 92 9.09 5.10 -7.68
CA TRP A 92 8.06 6.13 -7.67
C TRP A 92 7.40 6.13 -9.03
N VAL A 93 6.09 5.89 -9.05
CA VAL A 93 5.29 5.72 -10.27
C VAL A 93 4.26 6.85 -10.32
N ARG A 94 4.43 7.77 -11.25
CA ARG A 94 3.48 8.85 -11.49
C ARG A 94 2.33 8.35 -12.34
N LEU A 95 1.14 8.55 -11.82
CA LEU A 95 -0.12 8.27 -12.48
C LEU A 95 -0.80 9.57 -12.93
N LYS A 96 -1.53 9.47 -14.04
CA LYS A 96 -2.42 10.51 -14.52
C LYS A 96 -3.77 9.92 -14.91
N ARG A 97 -4.85 10.62 -14.55
CA ARG A 97 -6.21 10.24 -14.94
C ARG A 97 -6.38 10.31 -16.46
N GLN A 98 -6.93 9.25 -17.03
CA GLN A 98 -7.24 9.11 -18.44
C GLN A 98 -8.70 9.49 -18.72
N GLN A 99 -9.09 9.51 -19.99
CA GLN A 99 -10.46 9.86 -20.41
C GLN A 99 -11.51 8.84 -19.94
N ASP A 100 -11.12 7.57 -19.77
CA ASP A 100 -11.97 6.51 -19.22
C ASP A 100 -12.13 6.58 -17.69
N GLY A 101 -11.52 7.58 -17.06
CA GLY A 101 -11.59 7.83 -15.62
C GLY A 101 -10.55 7.08 -14.79
N PHE A 102 -9.83 6.13 -15.38
CA PHE A 102 -8.79 5.34 -14.72
C PHE A 102 -7.45 6.05 -14.72
N TRP A 103 -6.60 5.69 -13.75
CA TRP A 103 -5.28 6.27 -13.58
C TRP A 103 -4.21 5.33 -14.15
N ASN A 104 -3.44 5.82 -15.12
CA ASN A 104 -2.38 5.06 -15.79
C ASN A 104 -1.00 5.68 -15.57
N ILE A 105 0.03 4.85 -15.71
CA ILE A 105 1.45 5.24 -15.61
C ILE A 105 1.78 6.22 -16.72
N VAL A 106 2.38 7.35 -16.35
CA VAL A 106 2.93 8.33 -17.30
C VAL A 106 4.43 8.53 -17.14
N GLU A 107 4.97 8.28 -15.95
CA GLU A 107 6.39 8.38 -15.65
C GLU A 107 6.72 7.51 -14.44
N SER A 108 7.91 6.91 -14.41
CA SER A 108 8.41 6.19 -13.24
C SER A 108 9.87 6.56 -12.98
N SER A 109 10.34 6.49 -11.73
CA SER A 109 11.75 6.70 -11.41
C SER A 109 12.17 5.96 -10.15
N PHE A 110 13.45 5.59 -10.09
CA PHE A 110 14.11 5.08 -8.88
C PHE A 110 14.53 6.19 -7.91
N LYS A 111 14.22 7.44 -8.25
CA LYS A 111 14.33 8.60 -7.37
C LYS A 111 12.94 9.17 -7.13
N GLU A 112 12.78 9.87 -6.01
CA GLU A 112 11.53 10.55 -5.70
C GLU A 112 11.15 11.54 -6.80
N LEU A 113 9.92 11.40 -7.30
CA LEU A 113 9.36 12.29 -8.32
C LEU A 113 8.72 13.51 -7.64
N PRO A 114 8.99 14.73 -8.11
CA PRO A 114 8.33 15.91 -7.56
C PRO A 114 6.82 15.86 -7.83
N ALA A 115 6.05 16.54 -6.99
CA ALA A 115 4.63 16.73 -7.22
C ALA A 115 4.39 17.50 -8.53
N ALA A 116 3.39 17.08 -9.30
CA ALA A 116 2.98 17.74 -10.53
C ALA A 116 1.44 17.84 -10.57
N ALA A 117 0.94 18.93 -11.17
CA ALA A 117 -0.50 19.18 -11.27
C ALA A 117 -1.21 18.05 -12.02
N ASP A 118 -2.43 17.71 -11.56
CA ASP A 118 -3.28 16.64 -12.12
C ASP A 118 -2.62 15.26 -12.16
N THR A 119 -1.65 15.01 -11.28
CA THR A 119 -0.97 13.72 -11.16
C THR A 119 -0.88 13.27 -9.71
N VAL A 120 -0.69 11.96 -9.53
CA VAL A 120 -0.45 11.34 -8.24
C VAL A 120 0.79 10.48 -8.37
N VAL A 121 1.65 10.43 -7.34
CA VAL A 121 2.82 9.57 -7.32
C VAL A 121 2.58 8.44 -6.33
N LEU A 122 2.58 7.20 -6.82
CA LEU A 122 2.61 6.00 -5.98
C LEU A 122 4.03 5.60 -5.68
N ARG A 123 4.26 5.09 -4.47
CA ARG A 123 5.52 4.49 -4.06
C ARG A 123 5.33 2.98 -3.97
N SER A 124 6.18 2.23 -4.67
CA SER A 124 6.17 0.77 -4.56
C SER A 124 6.64 0.31 -3.17
N LEU A 125 6.28 -0.91 -2.79
CA LEU A 125 7.03 -1.67 -1.80
C LEU A 125 8.46 -1.90 -2.29
N PRO A 126 9.42 -2.08 -1.37
CA PRO A 126 10.77 -2.48 -1.73
C PRO A 126 10.76 -3.83 -2.47
N PHE A 127 11.53 -3.92 -3.55
CA PHE A 127 11.72 -5.15 -4.32
C PHE A 127 13.18 -5.31 -4.71
N TYR A 128 13.61 -6.54 -4.95
CA TYR A 128 14.97 -6.81 -5.37
C TYR A 128 15.12 -6.62 -6.88
N SER A 129 15.95 -5.67 -7.29
CA SER A 129 16.34 -5.47 -8.69
C SER A 129 17.67 -6.17 -8.96
N TYR A 130 17.77 -6.88 -10.08
CA TYR A 130 19.03 -7.50 -10.54
C TYR A 130 19.83 -6.57 -11.48
N GLY A 131 19.43 -5.31 -11.58
CA GLY A 131 19.97 -4.36 -12.54
C GLY A 131 19.21 -4.33 -13.87
N PRO A 132 19.74 -3.64 -14.89
CA PRO A 132 19.14 -3.55 -16.22
C PRO A 132 19.03 -4.95 -16.83
N ASN A 133 17.82 -5.33 -17.21
CA ASN A 133 17.54 -6.54 -17.97
C ASN A 133 16.89 -6.17 -19.31
N ASN A 134 16.80 -7.13 -20.23
CA ASN A 134 16.12 -6.93 -21.51
C ASN A 134 14.59 -7.03 -21.37
N GLY A 135 14.04 -6.93 -20.16
CA GLY A 135 12.61 -6.95 -19.92
C GLY A 135 11.97 -5.64 -20.36
N GLU A 136 10.77 -5.72 -20.92
CA GLU A 136 10.00 -4.53 -21.30
C GLU A 136 9.29 -3.89 -20.10
N THR A 137 9.14 -4.63 -19.00
CA THR A 137 8.38 -4.21 -17.82
C THR A 137 9.07 -4.60 -16.51
N ILE A 138 8.90 -3.79 -15.48
CA ILE A 138 9.32 -4.04 -14.10
C ILE A 138 8.07 -4.32 -13.28
N ARG A 139 8.04 -5.47 -12.59
CA ARG A 139 6.90 -5.83 -11.73
C ARG A 139 7.10 -5.27 -10.33
N VAL A 140 6.11 -4.51 -9.85
CA VAL A 140 6.14 -3.87 -8.53
C VAL A 140 4.81 -4.05 -7.80
N GLU A 141 4.86 -4.00 -6.47
CA GLU A 141 3.71 -4.03 -5.57
C GLU A 141 3.61 -2.68 -4.82
N TYR A 142 2.42 -2.30 -4.37
CA TYR A 142 2.11 -1.02 -3.72
C TYR A 142 1.59 -1.17 -2.29
N GLY A 143 1.45 -2.40 -1.78
CA GLY A 143 0.92 -2.68 -0.45
C GLY A 143 -0.61 -2.66 -0.38
N ILE A 144 -1.27 -2.71 -1.55
CA ILE A 144 -2.72 -2.76 -1.72
C ILE A 144 -3.13 -4.00 -2.54
N GLU A 145 -2.31 -5.04 -2.60
CA GLU A 145 -2.58 -6.28 -3.34
C GLU A 145 -3.51 -7.23 -2.59
N ARG A 146 -4.01 -6.83 -1.42
CA ARG A 146 -4.90 -7.65 -0.58
C ARG A 146 -6.08 -6.82 -0.13
N TYR A 147 -7.27 -7.34 -0.35
CA TYR A 147 -8.51 -6.77 0.15
C TYR A 147 -9.24 -7.78 1.02
N TYR A 148 -9.51 -7.42 2.26
CA TYR A 148 -10.12 -8.31 3.25
C TYR A 148 -11.64 -8.21 3.14
N VAL A 149 -12.31 -9.37 3.05
CA VAL A 149 -13.76 -9.44 2.89
C VAL A 149 -14.37 -10.38 3.93
N PRO A 150 -15.67 -10.26 4.22
CA PRO A 150 -16.37 -11.22 5.05
C PRO A 150 -16.28 -12.65 4.51
N GLU A 151 -16.45 -13.62 5.39
CA GLU A 151 -16.37 -15.04 5.03
C GLU A 151 -17.40 -15.41 3.95
N GLY A 152 -16.92 -16.05 2.87
CA GLY A 152 -17.76 -16.45 1.74
C GLY A 152 -17.98 -15.40 0.66
N GLU A 153 -17.53 -14.16 0.84
CA GLU A 153 -17.66 -13.08 -0.16
C GLU A 153 -16.46 -12.99 -1.13
N GLY A 154 -15.38 -13.73 -0.88
CA GLY A 154 -14.16 -13.66 -1.70
C GLY A 154 -14.31 -14.21 -3.13
N ARG A 155 -14.94 -15.39 -3.29
CA ARG A 155 -15.00 -16.07 -4.61
C ARG A 155 -15.72 -15.25 -5.70
N PRO A 156 -16.92 -14.67 -5.45
CA PRO A 156 -17.60 -13.87 -6.45
C PRO A 156 -16.76 -12.66 -6.91
N LEU A 157 -15.99 -12.07 -6.00
CA LEU A 157 -15.10 -10.94 -6.31
C LEU A 157 -13.86 -11.38 -7.10
N GLU A 158 -13.31 -12.56 -6.83
CA GLU A 158 -12.21 -13.13 -7.60
C GLU A 158 -12.63 -13.50 -9.04
N GLU A 159 -13.83 -14.06 -9.19
CA GLU A 159 -14.43 -14.35 -10.50
C GLU A 159 -14.66 -13.05 -11.28
N ALA A 160 -15.30 -12.04 -10.67
CA ALA A 160 -15.51 -10.73 -11.28
C ALA A 160 -14.19 -10.04 -11.65
N ARG A 161 -13.13 -10.19 -10.85
CA ARG A 161 -11.79 -9.67 -11.15
C ARG A 161 -11.21 -10.34 -12.39
N ASN A 162 -11.34 -11.67 -12.50
CA ASN A 162 -10.86 -12.43 -13.64
C ASN A 162 -11.67 -12.15 -14.93
N GLU A 163 -12.93 -11.75 -14.79
CA GLU A 163 -13.75 -11.22 -15.89
C GLU A 163 -13.39 -9.78 -16.29
N GLY A 164 -12.54 -9.10 -15.53
CA GLY A 164 -12.05 -7.76 -15.82
C GLY A 164 -13.02 -6.63 -15.45
N VAL A 165 -14.04 -6.91 -14.63
CA VAL A 165 -15.07 -5.93 -14.24
C VAL A 165 -14.81 -5.28 -12.87
N VAL A 166 -13.74 -5.70 -12.17
CA VAL A 166 -13.32 -5.14 -10.88
C VAL A 166 -12.32 -4.01 -11.08
N SER A 167 -12.56 -2.91 -10.38
CA SER A 167 -11.63 -1.80 -10.20
C SER A 167 -11.56 -1.40 -8.74
N ILE A 168 -10.54 -0.63 -8.38
CA ILE A 168 -10.31 -0.21 -6.99
C ILE A 168 -10.26 1.31 -6.92
N ALA A 169 -11.03 1.88 -6.00
CA ALA A 169 -10.81 3.23 -5.53
C ALA A 169 -9.80 3.19 -4.38
N ALA A 170 -8.63 3.79 -4.60
CA ALA A 170 -7.57 3.90 -3.59
C ALA A 170 -7.31 5.36 -3.25
N SER A 171 -6.88 5.63 -2.02
CA SER A 171 -6.41 6.93 -1.59
C SER A 171 -4.89 6.90 -1.43
N VAL A 172 -4.20 7.89 -2.00
CA VAL A 172 -2.74 7.98 -2.05
C VAL A 172 -2.25 9.19 -1.26
N SER A 173 -1.34 8.94 -0.32
CA SER A 173 -0.72 9.99 0.49
C SER A 173 0.27 10.83 -0.32
N THR A 174 0.69 11.97 0.24
CA THR A 174 1.78 12.79 -0.34
C THR A 174 3.12 12.06 -0.40
N SER A 175 3.33 11.03 0.42
CA SER A 175 4.52 10.17 0.40
C SER A 175 4.41 8.98 -0.56
N GLY A 176 3.28 8.87 -1.26
CA GLY A 176 2.98 7.81 -2.23
C GLY A 176 2.49 6.49 -1.62
N ALA A 177 2.19 6.45 -0.32
CA ALA A 177 1.57 5.29 0.31
C ALA A 177 0.08 5.23 -0.05
N ALA A 178 -0.40 4.05 -0.44
CA ALA A 178 -1.80 3.85 -0.82
C ALA A 178 -2.58 3.10 0.25
N GLN A 179 -3.88 3.36 0.35
CA GLN A 179 -4.86 2.52 1.05
C GLN A 179 -6.08 2.32 0.15
N ILE A 180 -6.64 1.11 0.14
CA ILE A 180 -7.89 0.83 -0.57
C ILE A 180 -9.03 1.48 0.19
N ARG A 181 -9.94 2.14 -0.52
CA ARG A 181 -11.20 2.63 0.05
C ARG A 181 -12.36 1.69 -0.27
N SER A 182 -12.46 1.24 -1.51
CA SER A 182 -13.55 0.37 -1.95
C SER A 182 -13.22 -0.43 -3.21
N LEU A 183 -13.89 -1.58 -3.34
CA LEU A 183 -13.99 -2.31 -4.61
C LEU A 183 -15.15 -1.76 -5.41
N VAL A 184 -14.93 -1.60 -6.71
CA VAL A 184 -15.90 -1.12 -7.67
C VAL A 184 -16.10 -2.20 -8.73
N VAL A 185 -17.30 -2.77 -8.80
CA VAL A 185 -17.72 -3.78 -9.79
C VAL A 185 -18.72 -3.12 -10.73
N ASP A 186 -18.46 -3.14 -12.04
CA ASP A 186 -19.31 -2.49 -13.05
C ASP A 186 -19.62 -1.00 -12.76
N GLY A 187 -18.65 -0.28 -12.21
CA GLY A 187 -18.81 1.14 -11.86
C GLY A 187 -19.65 1.40 -10.60
N LYS A 188 -20.08 0.36 -9.88
CA LYS A 188 -20.79 0.46 -8.60
C LYS A 188 -19.90 -0.04 -7.45
N PRO A 189 -19.89 0.61 -6.28
CA PRO A 189 -19.15 0.11 -5.14
C PRO A 189 -19.75 -1.24 -4.71
N ALA A 190 -18.93 -2.29 -4.77
CA ALA A 190 -19.30 -3.63 -4.33
C ALA A 190 -19.15 -3.79 -2.82
N TYR A 191 -18.19 -3.08 -2.22
CA TYR A 191 -17.97 -3.03 -0.79
C TYR A 191 -17.23 -1.74 -0.41
N GLU A 192 -17.74 -1.02 0.58
CA GLU A 192 -17.01 0.05 1.28
C GLU A 192 -16.51 -0.52 2.60
N GLU A 193 -15.21 -0.44 2.87
CA GLU A 193 -14.73 -0.71 4.22
C GLU A 193 -15.29 0.39 5.14
N PRO A 194 -16.07 0.05 6.19
CA PRO A 194 -16.51 1.05 7.14
C PRO A 194 -15.30 1.68 7.82
N LEU A 195 -15.35 2.99 8.06
CA LEU A 195 -14.23 3.73 8.64
C LEU A 195 -13.93 3.38 10.10
N TYR A 196 -14.70 2.48 10.73
CA TYR A 196 -14.57 1.98 12.10
C TYR A 196 -15.55 0.84 12.36
#